data_AF-A0A1X1VWR9-F1
#
_entry.id   AF-A0A1X1VWR9-F1
#
_cell.length_a   1.000
_cell.length_b   1.000
_cell.length_c   1.000
_cell.angle_alpha   90.00
_cell.angle_beta   90.00
_cell.angle_gamma   90.00
#
_symmetry.space_group_name_H-M   'P 1'
#
loop_
_entity.id
_entity.type
_entity.pdbx_description
1 polymer ?
#
loop_
_entity_poly.entity_id
_entity_poly.type
_entity_poly.pdbx_seq_one_letter_code
_entity_poly.pdbx_strand_id
1 'polypeptide(L)'
;MTSMNQAKTTTPKQVAPDLPADLDAGLRRLKLATVRRSAPEVLLTATIQRWAPEQVLRTPIEAEVAARDASNTAHRLKAAGFPVAKTLESFDVAASSIPQATFDYLSRLEWVRAQANLAIIGPVVIAGLSAR
;
A
#
# COMPACT_ATOMS: atom_id res chain seq x y z
N MET A 1 27.39 -43.62 3.87
CA MET A 1 27.49 -42.32 4.56
C MET A 1 28.45 -41.43 3.78
N THR A 2 27.97 -40.64 2.83
CA THR A 2 28.69 -39.43 2.35
C THR A 2 27.63 -38.44 1.89
N SER A 3 27.31 -37.49 2.76
CA SER A 3 26.45 -36.35 2.43
C SER A 3 27.33 -35.30 1.76
N MET A 4 27.02 -34.97 0.50
CA MET A 4 27.64 -33.85 -0.21
C MET A 4 27.00 -32.55 0.26
N ASN A 5 27.78 -31.74 0.98
CA ASN A 5 27.37 -30.46 1.52
C ASN A 5 27.41 -29.40 0.39
N GLN A 6 26.25 -28.88 0.00
CA GLN A 6 26.19 -27.75 -0.95
C GLN A 6 26.50 -26.45 -0.21
N ALA A 7 27.63 -25.84 -0.56
CA ALA A 7 27.99 -24.50 -0.11
C ALA A 7 27.00 -23.48 -0.67
N LYS A 8 26.26 -22.84 0.23
CA LYS A 8 25.37 -21.72 -0.06
C LYS A 8 26.23 -20.50 -0.39
N THR A 9 26.42 -20.20 -1.67
CA THR A 9 27.08 -18.98 -2.14
C THR A 9 26.21 -17.77 -1.80
N THR A 10 26.50 -17.12 -0.69
CA THR A 10 25.96 -15.78 -0.38
C THR A 10 26.71 -14.75 -1.21
N THR A 11 26.10 -14.33 -2.32
CA THR A 11 26.53 -13.16 -3.10
C THR A 11 26.63 -11.95 -2.15
N PRO A 12 27.76 -11.21 -2.13
CA PRO A 12 27.88 -10.04 -1.27
C PRO A 12 26.84 -8.99 -1.67
N LYS A 13 26.00 -8.57 -0.72
CA LYS A 13 25.09 -7.43 -0.88
C LYS A 13 25.94 -6.18 -1.09
N GLN A 14 26.10 -5.73 -2.34
CA GLN A 14 26.75 -4.47 -2.64
C GLN A 14 26.04 -3.37 -1.85
N VAL A 15 26.79 -2.69 -0.98
CA VAL A 15 26.29 -1.58 -0.17
C VAL A 15 26.25 -0.35 -1.05
N ALA A 16 25.06 0.21 -1.27
CA ALA A 16 24.91 1.44 -2.03
C ALA A 16 25.55 2.62 -1.29
N PRO A 17 26.24 3.54 -2.00
CA PRO A 17 26.82 4.72 -1.39
C PRO A 17 25.72 5.67 -0.90
N ASP A 18 26.00 6.39 0.18
CA ASP A 18 25.10 7.42 0.70
C ASP A 18 24.87 8.54 -0.33
N LEU A 19 23.69 9.17 -0.25
CA LEU A 19 23.38 10.32 -1.10
C LEU A 19 24.27 11.52 -0.71
N PRO A 20 24.68 12.34 -1.71
CA PRO A 20 25.25 13.65 -1.45
C PRO A 20 24.38 14.48 -0.50
N ALA A 21 25.02 15.25 0.39
CA ALA A 21 24.34 15.95 1.48
C ALA A 21 23.32 16.99 0.99
N ASP A 22 23.61 17.66 -0.13
CA ASP A 22 22.71 18.59 -0.80
C ASP A 22 21.44 17.90 -1.32
N LEU A 23 21.59 16.70 -1.87
CA LEU A 23 20.46 15.89 -2.35
C LEU A 23 19.61 15.37 -1.18
N ASP A 24 20.23 14.82 -0.11
CA ASP A 24 19.48 14.38 1.09
C ASP A 24 18.72 15.55 1.72
N ALA A 25 19.35 16.73 1.84
CA ALA A 25 18.70 17.94 2.36
C ALA A 25 17.53 18.40 1.47
N GLY A 26 17.72 18.40 0.15
CA GLY A 26 16.66 18.74 -0.82
C GLY A 26 15.46 17.79 -0.71
N LEU A 27 15.71 16.48 -0.65
CA LEU A 27 14.65 15.47 -0.52
C LEU A 27 13.89 15.59 0.82
N ARG A 28 14.56 15.96 1.91
CA ARG A 28 13.90 16.28 3.19
C ARG A 28 12.99 17.49 3.08
N ARG A 29 13.47 18.58 2.48
CA ARG A 29 12.69 19.80 2.28
C ARG A 29 11.43 19.54 1.44
N LEU A 30 11.55 18.70 0.41
CA LEU A 30 10.43 18.29 -0.45
C LEU A 30 9.55 17.19 0.15
N LYS A 31 9.89 16.67 1.34
CA LYS A 31 9.19 15.56 1.99
C LYS A 31 9.10 14.31 1.10
N LEU A 32 10.17 14.00 0.37
CA LEU A 32 10.29 12.82 -0.49
C LEU A 32 11.00 11.69 0.28
N ALA A 33 10.34 11.21 1.33
CA ALA A 33 10.96 10.30 2.30
C ALA A 33 11.28 8.92 1.72
N THR A 34 10.44 8.41 0.81
CA THR A 34 10.66 7.11 0.16
C THR A 34 11.75 7.22 -0.88
N VAL A 35 11.74 8.27 -1.72
CA VAL A 35 12.84 8.56 -2.66
C VAL A 35 14.18 8.60 -1.93
N ARG A 36 14.26 9.34 -0.81
CA ARG A 36 15.49 9.48 -0.03
C ARG A 36 16.03 8.15 0.50
N ARG A 37 15.15 7.21 0.85
CA ARG A 37 15.55 5.87 1.31
C ARG A 37 15.96 4.95 0.16
N SER A 38 15.27 5.00 -0.98
CA SER A 38 15.51 4.08 -2.10
C SER A 38 16.56 4.58 -3.11
N ALA A 39 16.81 5.88 -3.18
CA ALA A 39 17.69 6.48 -4.18
C ALA A 39 19.11 5.89 -4.20
N PRO A 40 19.82 5.61 -3.07
CA PRO A 40 21.13 4.94 -3.11
C PRO A 40 21.12 3.66 -3.94
N GLU A 41 20.18 2.76 -3.65
CA GLU A 41 20.08 1.46 -4.30
C GLU A 41 19.66 1.59 -5.76
N VAL A 42 18.71 2.50 -6.04
CA VAL A 42 18.24 2.78 -7.40
C VAL A 42 19.36 3.36 -8.28
N LEU A 43 20.14 4.32 -7.77
CA LEU A 43 21.23 4.96 -8.52
C LEU A 43 22.38 3.99 -8.80
N LEU A 44 22.72 3.14 -7.82
CA LEU A 44 23.70 2.07 -8.02
C LEU A 44 23.21 1.08 -9.09
N THR A 45 21.97 0.64 -8.99
CA THR A 45 21.35 -0.27 -9.97
C THR A 45 21.33 0.34 -11.36
N ALA A 46 20.91 1.60 -11.47
CA ALA A 46 20.86 2.33 -12.73
C ALA A 46 22.23 2.46 -13.40
N THR A 47 23.29 2.65 -12.61
CA THR A 47 24.66 2.73 -13.09
C THR A 47 25.14 1.39 -13.62
N ILE A 48 24.93 0.31 -12.86
CA ILE A 48 25.33 -1.06 -13.25
C ILE A 48 24.57 -1.50 -14.51
N GLN A 49 23.26 -1.26 -14.53
CA GLN A 49 22.37 -1.72 -15.59
C GLN A 49 22.19 -0.71 -16.73
N ARG A 50 22.87 0.44 -16.67
CA ARG A 50 22.81 1.52 -17.67
C ARG A 50 21.39 1.91 -18.05
N TRP A 51 20.57 2.18 -17.04
CA TRP A 51 19.17 2.56 -17.25
C TRP A 51 19.05 3.85 -18.07
N ALA A 52 17.99 3.94 -18.87
CA ALA A 52 17.59 5.18 -19.51
C ALA A 52 17.28 6.25 -18.44
N PRO A 53 17.58 7.54 -18.66
CA PRO A 53 17.38 8.60 -17.67
C PRO A 53 15.94 8.65 -17.12
N GLU A 54 14.95 8.39 -17.98
CA GLU A 54 13.54 8.38 -17.60
C GLU A 54 13.24 7.26 -16.59
N GLN A 55 13.91 6.11 -16.72
CA GLN A 55 13.73 4.99 -15.79
C GLN A 55 14.32 5.28 -14.41
N VAL A 56 15.46 5.99 -14.36
CA VAL A 56 16.09 6.42 -13.10
C VAL A 56 15.16 7.35 -12.31
N LEU A 57 14.39 8.19 -12.99
CA LEU A 57 13.39 9.05 -12.37
C LEU A 57 12.11 8.29 -12.02
N ARG A 58 11.62 7.45 -12.92
CA ARG A 58 10.34 6.74 -12.78
C ARG A 58 10.29 5.87 -11.54
N THR A 59 11.28 5.01 -11.34
CA THR A 59 11.29 4.02 -10.25
C THR A 59 11.10 4.64 -8.85
N PRO A 60 11.90 5.64 -8.42
CA PRO A 60 11.73 6.24 -7.10
C PRO A 60 10.45 7.07 -7.00
N ILE A 61 9.99 7.71 -8.10
CA ILE A 61 8.74 8.48 -8.12
C ILE A 61 7.53 7.56 -7.92
N GLU A 62 7.46 6.44 -8.63
CA GLU A 62 6.39 5.44 -8.47
C GLU A 62 6.35 4.88 -7.04
N ALA A 63 7.52 4.58 -6.46
CA ALA A 63 7.62 4.13 -5.07
C ALA A 63 7.13 5.20 -4.07
N GLU A 64 7.43 6.48 -4.30
CA GLU A 64 6.97 7.58 -3.46
C GLU A 64 5.45 7.77 -3.56
N VAL A 65 4.88 7.74 -4.78
CA VAL A 65 3.43 7.83 -4.98
C VAL A 65 2.72 6.69 -4.25
N ALA A 66 3.17 5.44 -4.44
CA ALA A 66 2.59 4.29 -3.76
C ALA A 66 2.65 4.41 -2.23
N ALA A 67 3.78 4.88 -1.68
CA ALA A 67 3.93 5.10 -0.24
C ALA A 67 3.00 6.19 0.29
N ARG A 68 2.78 7.26 -0.47
CA ARG A 68 1.84 8.34 -0.12
C ARG A 68 0.40 7.86 -0.17
N ASP A 69 0.02 7.10 -1.18
CA ASP A 69 -1.33 6.54 -1.31
C ASP A 69 -1.65 5.56 -0.18
N ALA A 70 -0.70 4.70 0.19
CA ALA A 70 -0.81 3.81 1.34
C ALA A 70 -0.97 4.61 2.66
N SER A 71 -0.17 5.65 2.86
CA SER A 71 -0.24 6.51 4.05
C SER A 71 -1.57 7.27 4.13
N ASN A 72 -2.04 7.82 3.01
CA ASN A 72 -3.33 8.51 2.92
C ASN A 72 -4.49 7.56 3.20
N THR A 73 -4.42 6.33 2.69
CA THR A 73 -5.44 5.30 2.96
C THR A 73 -5.44 4.90 4.43
N ALA A 74 -4.28 4.67 5.04
CA ALA A 74 -4.16 4.38 6.46
C ALA A 74 -4.69 5.53 7.34
N HIS A 75 -4.38 6.79 6.98
CA HIS A 75 -4.90 7.96 7.68
C HIS A 75 -6.43 8.08 7.57
N ARG A 76 -7.00 7.87 6.38
CA ARG A 76 -8.46 7.90 6.18
C ARG A 76 -9.16 6.80 6.98
N LEU A 77 -8.60 5.59 7.00
CA LEU A 77 -9.14 4.49 7.80
C LEU A 77 -9.08 4.78 9.30
N LYS A 78 -7.94 5.34 9.77
CA LYS A 78 -7.80 5.76 11.18
C LYS A 78 -8.78 6.87 11.55
N ALA A 79 -8.96 7.86 10.67
CA ALA A 79 -9.87 8.99 10.88
C ALA A 79 -11.35 8.56 10.88
N ALA A 80 -11.71 7.51 10.13
CA ALA A 80 -13.07 6.97 10.11
C ALA A 80 -13.50 6.34 11.45
N GLY A 81 -12.55 5.99 12.33
CA GLY A 81 -12.86 5.56 13.70
C GLY A 81 -13.65 4.25 13.80
N PHE A 82 -13.60 3.39 12.77
CA PHE A 82 -14.34 2.12 12.79
C PHE A 82 -13.83 1.23 13.93
N PRO A 83 -14.72 0.65 14.75
CA PRO A 83 -14.34 -0.19 15.89
C PRO A 83 -13.68 -1.51 15.45
N VAL A 84 -14.02 -2.00 14.26
CA VAL A 84 -13.46 -3.21 13.65
C VAL A 84 -13.25 -2.95 12.17
N ALA A 85 -12.06 -3.29 11.65
CA ALA A 85 -11.81 -3.28 10.22
C ALA A 85 -12.58 -4.44 9.58
N LYS A 86 -13.53 -4.13 8.70
CA LYS A 86 -14.23 -5.10 7.86
C LYS A 86 -14.00 -4.76 6.40
N THR A 87 -13.81 -5.78 5.58
CA THR A 87 -13.71 -5.64 4.12
C THR A 87 -14.96 -6.20 3.47
N LEU A 88 -15.25 -5.79 2.24
CA LEU A 88 -16.42 -6.29 1.51
C LEU A 88 -16.31 -7.81 1.27
N GLU A 89 -15.09 -8.32 1.05
CA GLU A 89 -14.83 -9.75 0.83
C GLU A 89 -15.16 -10.61 2.06
N SER A 90 -15.14 -10.00 3.26
CA SER A 90 -15.51 -10.68 4.52
C SER A 90 -17.03 -10.72 4.76
N PHE A 91 -17.84 -10.09 3.90
CA PHE A 91 -19.29 -10.05 4.05
C PHE A 91 -19.92 -11.38 3.61
N ASP A 92 -20.58 -12.06 4.55
CA ASP A 92 -21.35 -13.27 4.26
C ASP A 92 -22.72 -12.90 3.66
N VAL A 93 -22.81 -12.99 2.33
CA VAL A 93 -24.04 -12.71 1.59
C VAL A 93 -25.13 -13.74 1.88
N ALA A 94 -24.76 -15.01 2.10
CA ALA A 94 -25.72 -16.09 2.36
C ALA A 94 -26.41 -15.93 3.72
N ALA A 95 -25.72 -15.33 4.70
CA ALA A 95 -26.28 -14.95 5.99
C ALA A 95 -27.06 -13.62 5.97
N SER A 96 -27.15 -12.95 4.82
CA SER A 96 -27.79 -11.64 4.65
C SER A 96 -29.11 -11.75 3.89
N SER A 97 -30.02 -10.79 4.10
CA SER A 97 -31.23 -10.65 3.29
C SER A 97 -30.97 -9.97 1.92
N ILE A 98 -29.73 -9.54 1.65
CA ILE A 98 -29.34 -8.87 0.41
C ILE A 98 -29.13 -9.92 -0.70
N PRO A 99 -29.80 -9.82 -1.86
CA PRO A 99 -29.54 -10.71 -2.99
C PRO A 99 -28.10 -10.61 -3.50
N GLN A 100 -27.50 -11.74 -3.94
CA GLN A 100 -26.14 -11.78 -4.47
C GLN A 100 -25.89 -10.74 -5.57
N ALA A 101 -26.82 -10.62 -6.53
CA ALA A 101 -26.70 -9.65 -7.62
C ALA A 101 -26.63 -8.19 -7.13
N THR A 102 -27.35 -7.85 -6.06
CA THR A 102 -27.29 -6.52 -5.43
C THR A 102 -25.95 -6.30 -4.74
N PHE A 103 -25.45 -7.30 -4.01
CA PHE A 103 -24.14 -7.22 -3.38
C PHE A 103 -23.03 -7.06 -4.42
N ASP A 104 -23.04 -7.84 -5.50
CA ASP A 104 -22.08 -7.75 -6.60
C ASP A 104 -22.11 -6.36 -7.27
N TYR A 105 -23.29 -5.76 -7.40
CA TYR A 105 -23.40 -4.39 -7.91
C TYR A 105 -22.77 -3.37 -6.95
N LEU A 106 -23.10 -3.45 -5.65
CA LEU A 106 -22.59 -2.53 -4.63
C LEU A 106 -21.09 -2.66 -4.42
N SER A 107 -20.53 -3.88 -4.51
CA SER A 107 -19.12 -4.17 -4.27
C SER A 107 -18.19 -3.64 -5.36
N ARG A 108 -18.72 -3.34 -6.56
CA ARG A 108 -17.98 -2.64 -7.62
C ARG A 108 -17.74 -1.17 -7.31
N LEU A 109 -18.46 -0.59 -6.34
CA LEU A 109 -18.32 0.80 -5.92
C LEU A 109 -18.52 1.85 -7.04
N GLU A 110 -19.13 1.47 -8.17
CA GLU A 110 -19.41 2.39 -9.28
C GLU A 110 -20.34 3.53 -8.87
N TRP A 111 -21.24 3.27 -7.92
CA TRP A 111 -22.12 4.28 -7.31
C TRP A 111 -21.33 5.39 -6.58
N VAL A 112 -20.14 5.09 -6.04
CA VAL A 112 -19.26 6.11 -5.44
C VAL A 112 -18.71 7.03 -6.53
N ARG A 113 -18.26 6.47 -7.66
CA ARG A 113 -17.76 7.25 -8.80
C ARG A 113 -18.86 8.10 -9.44
N ALA A 114 -20.05 7.54 -9.55
CA ALA A 114 -21.23 8.22 -10.08
C ALA A 114 -21.85 9.24 -9.11
N GLN A 115 -21.32 9.38 -7.88
CA GLN A 115 -21.89 10.23 -6.82
C GLN A 115 -23.36 9.92 -6.52
N ALA A 116 -23.76 8.66 -6.64
CA ALA A 116 -25.10 8.21 -6.33
C ALA A 116 -25.28 7.97 -4.82
N ASN A 117 -26.48 8.27 -4.32
CA ASN A 117 -26.82 8.08 -2.91
C ASN A 117 -27.08 6.60 -2.59
N LEU A 118 -26.47 6.11 -1.50
CA LEU A 118 -26.74 4.78 -0.93
C LEU A 118 -27.48 4.93 0.40
N ALA A 119 -28.67 4.35 0.51
CA ALA A 119 -29.41 4.24 1.77
C ALA A 119 -29.36 2.78 2.26
N ILE A 120 -28.81 2.58 3.46
CA ILE A 120 -28.80 1.27 4.12
C ILE A 120 -29.83 1.34 5.25
N ILE A 121 -30.85 0.49 5.17
CA ILE A 121 -31.95 0.46 6.13
C ILE A 121 -31.94 -0.90 6.80
N GLY A 122 -31.92 -0.91 8.13
CA GLY A 122 -31.96 -2.13 8.92
C GLY A 122 -32.06 -1.82 10.41
N PRO A 123 -32.37 -2.84 11.24
CA PRO A 123 -32.36 -2.69 12.69
C PRO A 123 -30.95 -2.32 13.17
N VAL A 124 -30.87 -1.45 14.18
CA VAL A 124 -29.58 -1.04 14.75
C VAL A 124 -28.99 -2.21 15.54
N VAL A 125 -27.87 -2.77 15.07
CA VAL A 125 -27.09 -3.75 15.84
C VAL A 125 -25.72 -3.16 16.12
N ILE A 126 -25.57 -2.48 17.26
CA ILE A 126 -24.25 -2.07 17.77
C ILE A 126 -23.63 -3.30 18.42
N ALA A 127 -22.80 -4.04 17.68
CA ALA A 127 -21.99 -5.11 18.25
C ALA A 127 -20.97 -4.50 19.23
N GLY A 128 -21.28 -4.51 20.53
CA GLY A 128 -20.39 -4.03 21.59
C GLY A 128 -21.09 -3.41 22.81
N LEU A 129 -22.37 -3.03 22.74
CA LEU A 129 -23.10 -2.53 23.90
C LEU A 129 -23.96 -3.63 24.51
N SER A 130 -23.31 -4.61 25.16
CA SER A 130 -24.01 -5.41 26.16
C SER A 130 -24.30 -4.46 27.33
N ALA A 131 -25.58 -4.16 27.54
CA ALA A 131 -26.04 -3.41 28.71
C ALA A 131 -25.50 -4.09 29.97
N ARG A 132 -24.61 -3.38 30.67
CA ARG A 132 -24.36 -3.62 32.09
C ARG A 132 -25.45 -2.94 32.90
#